data_AF-A0A358PIM3-F1
#
_entry.id   AF-A0A358PIM3-F1
#
_cell.length_a   1.000
_cell.length_b   1.000
_cell.length_c   1.000
_cell.angle_alpha   90.00
_cell.angle_beta   90.00
_cell.angle_gamma   90.00
#
_symmetry.space_group_name_H-M   'P 1'
#
loop_
_entity.id
_entity.type
_entity.pdbx_description
1 polymer ?
#
loop_
_entity_poly.entity_id
_entity_poly.type
_entity_poly.pdbx_seq_one_letter_code
_entity_poly.pdbx_strand_id
1 'polypeptide(L)'
;MNAYIQEILAKVQQRDAHEPEFLQTVEEVLKSLEPVIEKHPEYQEAGLLERLVEPERVIEFRVPWTDRDGKVQVNRGFRVQFNSAIGPYKGGLRFQGNVNLSIMKFLGFEQTFKNSLTSLPMGGGKGGSDFDP
;
A
#
# COMPACT_ATOMS: atom_id res chain seq x y z
N MET A 1 -6.54 -22.53 -1.82
CA MET A 1 -6.36 -21.33 -0.99
C MET A 1 -6.30 -21.73 0.46
N ASN A 2 -5.07 -21.82 0.95
CA ASN A 2 -4.67 -22.06 2.33
C ASN A 2 -5.53 -21.26 3.32
N ALA A 3 -5.89 -21.90 4.44
CA ALA A 3 -6.81 -21.34 5.43
C ALA A 3 -6.29 -20.06 6.08
N TYR A 4 -4.98 -19.96 6.31
CA TYR A 4 -4.36 -18.75 6.86
C TYR A 4 -4.46 -17.58 5.87
N ILE A 5 -4.17 -17.80 4.57
CA ILE A 5 -4.36 -16.76 3.55
C ILE A 5 -5.84 -16.32 3.47
N GLN A 6 -6.79 -17.26 3.51
CA GLN A 6 -8.22 -16.92 3.51
C GLN A 6 -8.61 -16.06 4.72
N GLU A 7 -8.09 -16.39 5.91
CA GLU A 7 -8.32 -15.61 7.12
C GLU A 7 -7.77 -14.19 6.99
N ILE A 8 -6.55 -14.02 6.45
CA ILE A 8 -5.96 -12.70 6.21
C ILE A 8 -6.80 -11.89 5.24
N LEU A 9 -7.20 -12.48 4.10
CA LEU A 9 -8.02 -11.78 3.12
C LEU A 9 -9.37 -11.35 3.70
N ALA A 10 -9.99 -12.18 4.53
CA ALA A 10 -11.23 -11.83 5.23
C ALA A 10 -11.01 -10.65 6.21
N LYS A 11 -9.90 -10.63 6.96
CA LYS A 11 -9.56 -9.52 7.86
C LYS A 11 -9.34 -8.21 7.11
N VAL A 12 -8.58 -8.25 6.00
CA VAL A 12 -8.33 -7.06 5.17
C VAL A 12 -9.64 -6.58 4.54
N GLN A 13 -10.47 -7.49 4.00
CA GLN A 13 -11.79 -7.16 3.45
C GLN A 13 -12.71 -6.50 4.49
N GLN A 14 -12.73 -7.00 5.73
CA GLN A 14 -13.56 -6.45 6.79
C GLN A 14 -13.15 -5.01 7.15
N ARG A 15 -11.84 -4.74 7.21
CA ARG A 15 -11.30 -3.45 7.63
C ARG A 15 -11.30 -2.41 6.51
N ASP A 16 -10.90 -2.82 5.31
CA ASP A 16 -10.60 -1.96 4.17
C ASP A 16 -11.62 -2.14 3.03
N ALA A 17 -12.87 -2.52 3.34
CA ALA A 17 -13.93 -2.84 2.38
C ALA A 17 -14.19 -1.77 1.29
N HIS A 18 -13.84 -0.52 1.57
CA HIS A 18 -14.02 0.64 0.72
C HIS A 18 -12.80 0.93 -0.19
N GLU A 19 -11.78 0.06 -0.16
CA GLU A 19 -10.54 0.19 -0.92
C GLU A 19 -10.38 -0.94 -1.96
N PRO A 20 -11.22 -0.96 -3.01
CA PRO A 20 -11.30 -2.10 -3.93
C PRO A 20 -10.00 -2.38 -4.66
N GLU A 21 -9.25 -1.35 -5.06
CA GLU A 21 -7.96 -1.52 -5.73
C GLU A 21 -6.92 -2.16 -4.81
N PHE A 22 -6.89 -1.76 -3.52
CA PHE A 22 -6.00 -2.36 -2.54
C PHE A 22 -6.36 -3.82 -2.26
N LEU A 23 -7.64 -4.11 -2.05
CA LEU A 23 -8.15 -5.46 -1.80
C LEU A 23 -7.81 -6.42 -2.93
N GLN A 24 -8.03 -6.00 -4.18
CA GLN A 24 -7.70 -6.80 -5.35
C GLN A 24 -6.21 -7.15 -5.38
N THR A 25 -5.32 -6.17 -5.20
CA THR A 25 -3.87 -6.40 -5.25
C THR A 25 -3.41 -7.33 -4.12
N VAL A 26 -3.93 -7.17 -2.90
CA VAL A 26 -3.59 -8.05 -1.78
C VAL A 26 -4.02 -9.49 -2.08
N GLU A 27 -5.23 -9.69 -2.60
CA GLU A 27 -5.73 -11.02 -2.98
C GLU A 27 -4.86 -11.69 -4.05
N GLU A 28 -4.53 -10.98 -5.12
CA GLU A 28 -3.71 -11.51 -6.21
C GLU A 28 -2.31 -11.92 -5.72
N VAL A 29 -1.66 -11.06 -4.94
CA VAL A 29 -0.32 -11.35 -4.42
C VAL A 29 -0.35 -12.50 -3.40
N LEU A 30 -1.25 -12.47 -2.41
CA LEU A 30 -1.28 -13.53 -1.38
C LEU A 30 -1.60 -14.90 -1.97
N LYS A 31 -2.47 -14.98 -2.98
CA LYS A 31 -2.71 -16.22 -3.74
C LYS A 31 -1.42 -16.77 -4.35
N SER A 32 -0.59 -15.89 -4.93
CA SER A 32 0.68 -16.31 -5.53
C SER A 32 1.70 -16.84 -4.50
N LEU A 33 1.57 -16.44 -3.23
CA LEU A 33 2.45 -16.86 -2.14
C LEU A 33 2.05 -18.18 -1.48
N GLU A 34 0.87 -18.74 -1.80
CA GLU A 34 0.35 -19.97 -1.17
C GLU A 34 1.37 -21.12 -1.08
N PRO A 35 2.11 -21.50 -2.13
CA PRO A 35 3.08 -22.59 -2.06
C PRO A 35 4.28 -22.32 -1.14
N VAL A 36 4.60 -21.04 -0.89
CA VAL A 36 5.67 -20.63 0.02
C VAL A 36 5.16 -20.68 1.46
N ILE A 37 3.95 -20.15 1.70
CA ILE A 37 3.34 -20.15 3.03
C ILE A 37 3.11 -21.58 3.54
N GLU A 38 2.70 -22.51 2.68
CA GLU A 38 2.55 -23.93 3.06
C GLU A 38 3.85 -24.60 3.49
N LYS A 39 4.99 -24.16 2.94
CA LYS A 39 6.32 -24.72 3.27
C LYS A 39 6.94 -24.09 4.52
N HIS A 40 6.40 -22.98 4.99
CA HIS A 40 6.97 -22.15 6.05
C HIS A 40 5.93 -21.84 7.13
N PRO A 41 5.53 -22.84 7.94
CA PRO A 41 4.56 -22.65 9.02
C PRO A 41 4.99 -21.58 10.04
N GLU A 42 6.29 -21.35 10.22
CA GLU A 42 6.84 -20.31 11.09
C GLU A 42 6.39 -18.89 10.70
N TYR A 43 6.00 -18.66 9.45
CA TYR A 43 5.48 -17.37 8.99
C TYR A 43 4.07 -17.08 9.52
N GLN A 44 3.27 -18.13 9.75
CA GLN A 44 1.97 -17.99 10.40
C GLN A 44 2.14 -17.71 11.89
N GLU A 45 3.02 -18.45 12.56
CA GLU A 45 3.31 -18.22 13.99
C GLU A 45 3.83 -16.81 14.27
N ALA A 46 4.61 -16.25 13.33
CA ALA A 46 5.15 -14.89 13.42
C ALA A 46 4.17 -13.78 12.94
N GLY A 47 2.94 -14.13 12.58
CA GLY A 47 1.94 -13.19 12.04
C GLY A 47 2.48 -12.39 10.85
N LEU A 48 3.22 -13.07 9.96
CA LEU A 48 3.96 -12.39 8.88
C LEU A 48 3.01 -11.72 7.90
N LEU A 49 1.94 -12.40 7.49
CA LEU A 49 1.02 -11.87 6.49
C LEU A 49 0.15 -10.75 7.06
N GLU A 50 -0.26 -10.81 8.33
CA GLU A 50 -0.94 -9.71 9.01
C GLU A 50 -0.11 -8.43 8.97
N ARG A 51 1.19 -8.54 9.27
CA ARG A 51 2.11 -7.40 9.25
C ARG A 51 2.41 -6.95 7.82
N LEU A 52 2.48 -7.88 6.87
CA LEU A 52 2.83 -7.57 5.48
C LEU A 52 1.73 -6.81 4.74
N VAL A 53 0.45 -7.07 5.05
CA VAL A 53 -0.69 -6.37 4.42
C VAL A 53 -1.04 -5.05 5.10
N GLU A 54 -0.44 -4.74 6.26
CA GLU A 54 -0.65 -3.47 6.95
C GLU A 54 0.50 -2.51 6.65
N PRO A 55 0.24 -1.31 6.10
CA PRO A 55 1.29 -0.31 5.95
C PRO A 55 1.88 0.07 7.32
N GLU A 56 3.21 0.17 7.43
CA GLU A 56 3.86 0.64 8.66
C GLU A 56 3.39 2.05 9.06
N ARG A 57 3.07 2.91 8.08
CA ARG A 57 2.49 4.24 8.33
C ARG A 57 1.72 4.78 7.13
N VAL A 58 0.58 5.39 7.41
CA VAL A 58 -0.18 6.22 6.46
C VAL A 58 -0.21 7.66 6.95
N ILE A 59 0.09 8.61 6.05
CA ILE A 59 0.03 10.05 6.32
C ILE A 59 -0.92 10.68 5.31
N GLU A 60 -1.99 11.29 5.82
CA GLU A 60 -2.91 12.14 5.06
C GLU A 60 -2.83 13.57 5.58
N PHE A 61 -2.79 14.53 4.66
CA PHE A 61 -2.63 15.94 5.03
C PHE A 61 -3.31 16.87 4.03
N ARG A 62 -3.72 18.04 4.53
CA ARG A 62 -4.31 19.11 3.73
C ARG A 62 -3.22 19.87 2.97
N VAL A 63 -3.46 20.16 1.69
CA VAL A 63 -2.59 20.95 0.82
C VAL A 63 -3.34 22.19 0.33
N PRO A 64 -3.29 23.32 1.06
CA PRO A 64 -3.85 24.59 0.59
C PRO A 64 -2.88 25.29 -0.38
N TRP A 65 -3.42 25.87 -1.45
CA TRP A 65 -2.66 26.67 -2.41
C TRP A 65 -3.55 27.76 -3.01
N THR A 66 -2.96 28.72 -3.73
CA THR A 66 -3.69 29.81 -4.38
C THR A 66 -3.45 29.75 -5.88
N ASP A 67 -4.52 29.78 -6.66
CA ASP A 67 -4.45 29.75 -8.12
C ASP A 67 -4.12 31.13 -8.72
N ARG A 68 -4.06 31.18 -10.06
CA ARG A 68 -3.69 32.40 -10.80
C ARG A 68 -4.70 33.53 -10.65
N ASP A 69 -5.94 33.22 -10.30
CA ASP A 69 -7.02 34.19 -10.08
C ASP A 69 -7.10 34.65 -8.62
N GLY A 70 -6.16 34.21 -7.78
CA GLY A 70 -6.14 34.52 -6.35
C GLY A 70 -7.13 33.70 -5.53
N LYS A 71 -7.77 32.69 -6.11
CA LYS A 71 -8.71 31.82 -5.40
C LYS A 71 -7.96 30.72 -4.66
N VAL A 72 -8.35 30.52 -3.39
CA VAL A 72 -7.79 29.45 -2.55
C VAL A 72 -8.38 28.11 -2.99
N GLN A 73 -7.49 27.15 -3.20
CA GLN A 73 -7.77 25.77 -3.53
C GLN A 73 -7.25 24.89 -2.41
N VAL A 74 -7.89 23.73 -2.21
CA VAL A 74 -7.49 22.76 -1.19
C VAL A 74 -7.57 21.36 -1.76
N ASN A 75 -6.42 20.69 -1.77
CA ASN A 75 -6.27 19.30 -2.17
C ASN A 75 -5.84 18.44 -0.97
N ARG A 76 -5.94 17.12 -1.13
CA ARG A 76 -5.45 16.16 -0.16
C ARG A 76 -4.16 15.52 -0.63
N GLY A 77 -3.14 15.59 0.22
CA GLY A 77 -1.87 14.90 0.04
C GLY A 77 -1.81 13.58 0.81
N PHE A 78 -1.09 12.61 0.24
CA PHE A 78 -0.92 11.27 0.79
C PHE A 78 0.55 10.85 0.80
N ARG A 79 0.95 10.13 1.85
CA ARG A 79 2.15 9.29 1.86
C ARG A 79 1.92 7.99 2.62
N VAL A 80 1.95 6.88 1.91
CA VAL A 80 1.93 5.51 2.44
C VAL A 80 3.35 4.99 2.49
N GLN A 81 3.84 4.73 3.68
CA GLN A 81 5.12 4.10 3.97
C GLN A 81 4.82 2.64 4.30
N PHE A 82 4.90 1.77 3.28
CA PHE A 82 4.30 0.44 3.37
C PHE A 82 5.18 -0.52 4.15
N ASN A 83 6.45 -0.69 3.75
CA ASN A 83 7.37 -1.62 4.38
C ASN A 83 8.82 -1.12 4.29
N SER A 84 9.58 -1.23 5.37
CA SER A 84 10.97 -0.80 5.47
C SER A 84 11.96 -1.94 5.76
N ALA A 85 11.53 -3.20 5.71
CA ALA A 85 12.33 -4.35 6.17
C ALA A 85 13.69 -4.48 5.47
N ILE A 86 13.82 -4.04 4.23
CA ILE A 86 15.05 -4.12 3.43
C ILE A 86 15.69 -2.76 3.13
N GLY A 87 15.19 -1.66 3.71
CA GLY A 87 15.74 -0.33 3.51
C GLY A 87 14.70 0.79 3.57
N PRO A 88 15.10 2.05 3.29
CA PRO A 88 14.21 3.20 3.36
C PRO A 88 13.00 3.08 2.42
N TYR A 89 11.84 3.61 2.83
CA TYR A 89 10.64 3.61 1.98
C TYR A 89 10.91 4.29 0.64
N LYS A 90 10.71 3.58 -0.47
CA LYS A 90 10.96 4.10 -1.80
C LYS A 90 9.76 3.94 -2.71
N GLY A 91 9.33 5.05 -3.31
CA GLY A 91 8.35 5.07 -4.38
C GLY A 91 7.89 6.49 -4.70
N GLY A 92 7.45 6.68 -5.96
CA GLY A 92 7.14 7.99 -6.52
C GLY A 92 5.90 8.68 -5.93
N LEU A 93 5.63 9.87 -6.44
CA LEU A 93 4.43 10.66 -6.18
C LEU A 93 3.54 10.64 -7.42
N ARG A 94 2.21 10.61 -7.23
CA ARG A 94 1.22 10.72 -8.32
C ARG A 94 0.27 11.89 -8.06
N PHE A 95 0.18 12.81 -9.01
CA PHE A 95 -0.84 13.86 -9.03
C PHE A 95 -1.82 13.56 -10.15
N GLN A 96 -3.08 13.31 -9.78
CA GLN A 96 -4.17 13.04 -10.69
C GLN A 96 -5.49 13.20 -9.92
N GLY A 97 -6.53 13.77 -10.52
CA GLY A 97 -7.80 14.08 -9.85
C GLY A 97 -8.55 12.89 -9.23
N ASN A 98 -8.18 11.64 -9.56
CA ASN A 98 -8.79 10.43 -8.99
C ASN A 98 -7.96 9.76 -7.88
N VAL A 99 -6.83 10.34 -7.46
CA VAL A 99 -5.99 9.77 -6.39
C VAL A 99 -6.76 9.72 -5.06
N ASN A 100 -6.75 8.55 -4.42
CA ASN A 100 -7.32 8.32 -3.09
C ASN A 100 -6.45 7.34 -2.28
N LEU A 101 -6.81 7.05 -1.02
CA LEU A 101 -6.02 6.17 -0.16
C LEU A 101 -5.91 4.74 -0.70
N SER A 102 -6.99 4.17 -1.23
CA SER A 102 -6.99 2.83 -1.87
C SER A 102 -5.92 2.73 -2.96
N ILE A 103 -5.87 3.72 -3.85
CA ILE A 103 -4.88 3.83 -4.93
C ILE A 103 -3.45 3.92 -4.36
N MET A 104 -3.25 4.69 -3.29
CA MET A 104 -1.93 4.84 -2.67
C MET A 104 -1.48 3.58 -1.95
N LYS A 105 -2.39 2.86 -1.27
CA LYS A 105 -2.08 1.59 -0.58
C LYS A 105 -1.75 0.49 -1.58
N PHE A 106 -2.54 0.28 -2.63
CA PHE A 106 -2.22 -0.76 -3.63
C PHE A 106 -0.87 -0.51 -4.30
N LEU A 107 -0.61 0.74 -4.73
CA LEU A 107 0.67 1.08 -5.36
C LEU A 107 1.83 0.95 -4.37
N GLY A 108 1.62 1.28 -3.10
CA GLY A 108 2.62 1.13 -2.04
C GLY A 108 2.95 -0.34 -1.75
N PHE A 109 1.93 -1.20 -1.75
CA PHE A 109 2.06 -2.64 -1.56
C PHE A 109 2.85 -3.26 -2.72
N GLU A 110 2.45 -3.04 -3.97
CA GLU A 110 3.21 -3.53 -5.14
C GLU A 110 4.64 -3.00 -5.18
N GLN A 111 4.84 -1.74 -4.79
CA GLN A 111 6.16 -1.12 -4.76
C GLN A 111 7.11 -1.84 -3.78
N THR A 112 6.59 -2.45 -2.70
CA THR A 112 7.38 -3.29 -1.78
C THR A 112 8.02 -4.48 -2.51
N PHE A 113 7.21 -5.25 -3.24
CA PHE A 113 7.70 -6.42 -3.98
C PHE A 113 8.60 -6.01 -5.15
N LYS A 114 8.19 -5.00 -5.93
CA LYS A 114 8.98 -4.50 -7.05
C LYS A 114 10.37 -4.03 -6.60
N ASN A 115 10.48 -3.32 -5.48
CA ASN A 115 11.78 -2.87 -4.98
C ASN A 115 12.61 -4.04 -4.45
N SER A 116 12.00 -5.00 -3.78
CA SER A 116 12.69 -6.21 -3.32
C SER A 116 13.35 -6.98 -4.47
N LEU A 117 12.71 -7.02 -5.64
CA LEU A 117 13.26 -7.69 -6.83
C LEU A 117 14.48 -7.00 -7.43
N THR A 118 14.80 -5.76 -7.04
CA THR A 118 15.96 -5.02 -7.56
C THR A 118 17.28 -5.41 -6.91
N SER A 119 17.27 -6.19 -5.81
CA SER A 119 18.43 -6.51 -4.96
C SER A 119 19.11 -5.30 -4.27
N LEU A 120 18.53 -4.11 -4.40
CA LEU A 120 18.99 -2.89 -3.73
C LEU A 120 18.27 -2.70 -2.38
N PRO A 121 18.89 -2.01 -1.40
CA PRO A 121 18.30 -1.81 -0.08
C PRO A 121 17.20 -0.74 -0.10
N MET A 122 16.02 -1.10 -0.62
CA MET A 122 14.89 -0.20 -0.82
C MET A 122 13.58 -0.84 -0.34
N GLY A 123 12.97 -0.23 0.68
CA GLY A 123 11.61 -0.58 1.11
C GLY A 123 10.53 -0.07 0.15
N GLY A 124 9.27 -0.33 0.44
CA GLY A 124 8.11 0.06 -0.37
C GLY A 124 7.35 1.27 0.16
N GLY A 125 6.85 2.11 -0.74
CA GLY A 125 5.93 3.17 -0.38
C GLY A 125 5.39 3.91 -1.60
N LYS A 126 4.38 4.77 -1.37
CA LYS A 126 3.81 5.63 -2.42
C LYS A 126 3.27 6.91 -1.82
N GLY A 127 3.09 7.93 -2.63
CA GLY A 127 2.36 9.11 -2.22
C GLY A 127 1.78 9.83 -3.42
N GLY A 128 1.14 10.97 -3.17
CA GLY A 128 0.46 11.71 -4.21
C GLY A 128 -0.48 12.75 -3.67
N SER A 129 -1.32 13.25 -4.57
CA SER A 129 -2.40 14.16 -4.26
C SER A 129 -3.51 13.99 -5.29
N ASP A 130 -4.75 14.25 -4.89
CA ASP A 130 -5.90 14.45 -5.80
C ASP A 130 -5.83 15.76 -6.62
N PHE A 131 -4.65 16.41 -6.64
CA PHE A 131 -4.37 17.57 -7.47
C PHE A 131 -4.31 17.17 -8.94
N ASP A 132 -5.02 17.91 -9.79
CA ASP A 132 -5.05 17.73 -11.25
C ASP A 132 -4.14 18.81 -11.89
N PRO A 133 -2.94 18.43 -12.39
CA PRO A 133 -1.89 19.37 -12.79
C PRO A 133 -2.13 20.11 -14.13
#